data_AF-A0A0D7AND8-F1
#
_entry.id   AF-A0A0D7AND8-F1
#
_cell.length_a   1.000
_cell.length_b   1.000
_cell.length_c   1.000
_cell.angle_alpha   90.00
_cell.angle_beta   90.00
_cell.angle_gamma   90.00
#
_symmetry.space_group_name_H-M   'P 1'
#
loop_
_entity.id
_entity.type
_entity.pdbx_description
1 polymer ?
#
loop_
_entity_poly.entity_id
_entity_poly.type
_entity_poly.pdbx_seq_one_letter_code
_entity_poly.pdbx_strand_id
1 'polypeptide(L)'
;MTPTAKQSEVLHPWCRRTVTVRELARIQGFPDNFIFEAMDKDVTTMIRQIGNAVPWPVGKAIGREFRHALIQKWHPDNRDVFQ
;
A
#
# COMPACT_ATOMS: atom_id res chain seq x y z
N MET A 1 16.88 -16.84 2.50
CA MET A 1 15.42 -17.05 2.57
C MET A 1 15.19 -18.54 2.68
N THR A 2 14.67 -19.01 3.81
CA THR A 2 14.48 -20.42 4.14
C THR A 2 12.97 -20.70 4.26
N PRO A 3 12.45 -21.74 3.58
CA PRO A 3 11.01 -21.92 3.30
C PRO A 3 10.14 -22.35 4.50
N THR A 4 10.66 -22.27 5.73
CA THR A 4 10.06 -22.88 6.95
C THR A 4 9.56 -21.88 7.99
N ALA A 5 9.48 -20.58 7.69
CA ALA A 5 8.97 -19.58 8.64
C ALA A 5 7.43 -19.59 8.76
N LYS A 6 6.92 -19.16 9.94
CA LYS A 6 5.53 -19.20 10.43
C LYS A 6 4.46 -18.56 9.53
N GLN A 7 4.88 -17.85 8.50
CA GLN A 7 4.07 -17.36 7.40
C GLN A 7 4.78 -17.84 6.13
N SER A 8 4.29 -18.94 5.55
CA SER A 8 4.92 -19.63 4.42
C SER A 8 5.35 -18.65 3.33
N GLU A 9 6.58 -18.77 2.83
CA GLU A 9 6.98 -18.00 1.65
C GLU A 9 6.02 -18.31 0.50
N VAL A 10 5.39 -17.27 -0.04
CA VAL A 10 4.37 -17.41 -1.08
C VAL A 10 5.06 -17.89 -2.36
N LEU A 11 4.82 -19.15 -2.72
CA LEU A 11 5.30 -19.73 -3.97
C LEU A 11 4.46 -19.22 -5.14
N HIS A 12 5.12 -18.96 -6.26
CA HIS A 12 4.40 -18.62 -7.48
C HIS A 12 3.60 -19.85 -7.96
N PRO A 13 2.33 -19.73 -8.38
CA PRO A 13 1.48 -20.90 -8.61
C PRO A 13 1.97 -21.84 -9.73
N TRP A 14 2.71 -21.30 -10.71
CA TRP A 14 3.18 -22.02 -11.90
C TRP A 14 4.70 -22.06 -12.03
N CYS A 15 5.42 -21.21 -11.29
CA CYS A 15 6.87 -21.05 -11.47
C CYS A 15 7.57 -21.59 -10.22
N ARG A 16 8.66 -22.32 -10.39
CA ARG A 16 9.46 -22.87 -9.27
C ARG A 16 10.32 -21.78 -8.60
N ARG A 17 9.67 -20.71 -8.14
CA ARG A 17 10.26 -19.57 -7.42
C ARG A 17 9.26 -18.98 -6.44
N THR A 18 9.75 -18.16 -5.52
CA THR A 18 8.90 -17.30 -4.68
C THR A 18 8.34 -16.14 -5.49
N VAL A 19 7.27 -15.52 -4.98
CA VAL A 19 6.72 -14.29 -5.55
C VAL A 19 7.74 -13.15 -5.48
N THR A 20 7.79 -12.36 -6.54
CA THR A 20 8.65 -11.19 -6.64
C THR A 20 8.07 -9.99 -5.89
N VAL A 21 8.92 -8.99 -5.64
CA VAL A 21 8.50 -7.69 -5.06
C VAL A 21 7.35 -7.06 -5.85
N ARG A 22 7.39 -7.09 -7.18
CA ARG A 22 6.31 -6.54 -8.02
C ARG A 22 5.02 -7.34 -7.95
N GLU A 23 5.09 -8.66 -7.81
CA GLU A 23 3.88 -9.49 -7.63
C GLU A 23 3.21 -9.17 -6.30
N LEU A 24 3.99 -9.03 -5.22
CA LEU A 24 3.48 -8.59 -3.92
C LEU A 24 2.88 -7.18 -3.98
N ALA A 25 3.54 -6.25 -4.69
CA ALA A 25 3.03 -4.90 -4.87
C ALA A 25 1.67 -4.89 -5.59
N ARG A 26 1.50 -5.72 -6.63
CA ARG A 26 0.24 -5.87 -7.35
C ARG A 26 -0.87 -6.47 -6.49
N ILE A 27 -0.53 -7.45 -5.63
CA ILE A 27 -1.48 -8.03 -4.67
C ILE A 27 -2.01 -6.94 -3.71
N GLN A 28 -1.15 -6.02 -3.27
CA GLN A 28 -1.55 -4.85 -2.47
C GLN A 28 -2.25 -3.74 -3.28
N GLY A 29 -2.36 -3.90 -4.61
CA GLY A 29 -3.01 -2.95 -5.51
C GLY A 29 -2.18 -1.73 -5.88
N PHE A 30 -0.87 -1.73 -5.61
CA PHE A 30 0.01 -0.63 -6.03
C PHE A 30 0.10 -0.55 -7.56
N PRO A 31 0.15 0.67 -8.11
CA PRO A 31 0.34 0.83 -9.55
C PRO A 31 1.74 0.34 -9.97
N ASP A 32 1.86 -0.04 -11.25
CA ASP A 32 3.10 -0.60 -11.83
C ASP A 32 4.26 0.40 -11.90
N ASN A 33 3.95 1.70 -11.87
CA ASN A 33 4.91 2.79 -11.83
C ASN A 33 5.34 3.20 -10.41
N PHE A 34 4.80 2.59 -9.35
CA PHE A 34 5.24 2.87 -7.99
C PHE A 34 6.63 2.27 -7.75
N ILE A 35 7.56 3.10 -7.29
CA ILE A 35 8.95 2.73 -7.05
C ILE A 35 9.11 2.40 -5.56
N PHE A 36 9.61 1.20 -5.28
CA PHE A 36 10.05 0.80 -3.94
C PHE A 36 11.56 0.87 -3.88
N GLU A 37 12.10 1.43 -2.81
CA GLU A 37 13.54 1.54 -2.60
C GLU A 37 13.99 0.55 -1.53
N ALA A 38 15.03 -0.22 -1.85
CA ALA A 38 15.68 -1.10 -0.88
C ALA A 38 16.57 -0.28 0.04
N MET A 39 16.37 -0.43 1.34
CA MET A 39 17.35 0.05 2.33
C MET A 39 18.52 -0.93 2.35
N ASP A 40 19.75 -0.40 2.36
CA ASP A 40 21.00 -1.17 2.40
C ASP A 40 21.14 -2.25 1.31
N LYS A 41 20.51 -2.05 0.14
CA LYS A 41 20.44 -3.01 -0.98
C LYS A 41 19.77 -4.35 -0.62
N ASP A 42 19.02 -4.42 0.48
CA ASP A 42 18.29 -5.62 0.89
C ASP A 42 16.86 -5.62 0.35
N VAL A 43 16.57 -6.58 -0.54
CA VAL A 43 15.24 -6.79 -1.14
C VAL A 43 14.17 -7.11 -0.09
N THR A 44 14.56 -7.70 1.04
CA THR A 44 13.64 -8.04 2.15
C THR A 44 13.02 -6.79 2.75
N THR A 45 13.72 -5.65 2.71
CA THR A 45 13.20 -4.36 3.22
C THR A 45 12.04 -3.87 2.36
N MET A 46 12.11 -4.01 1.03
CA MET A 46 11.00 -3.68 0.13
C MET A 46 9.80 -4.60 0.37
N ILE A 47 10.04 -5.90 0.57
CA ILE A 47 8.97 -6.86 0.90
C ILE A 47 8.27 -6.46 2.21
N ARG A 48 9.02 -6.02 3.23
CA ARG A 48 8.47 -5.51 4.48
C ARG A 48 7.69 -4.20 4.29
N GLN A 49 8.20 -3.26 3.48
CA GLN A 49 7.47 -2.03 3.15
C GLN A 49 6.11 -2.35 2.51
N ILE A 50 6.07 -3.27 1.55
CA ILE A 50 4.83 -3.70 0.88
C ILE A 50 3.91 -4.44 1.85
N GLY A 51 4.44 -5.35 2.67
CA GLY A 51 3.65 -6.15 3.60
C GLY A 51 3.01 -5.34 4.73
N ASN A 52 3.69 -4.29 5.19
CA ASN A 52 3.20 -3.39 6.25
C ASN A 52 2.35 -2.23 5.71
N ALA A 53 2.35 -1.99 4.40
CA ALA A 53 1.57 -0.92 3.81
C ALA A 53 0.07 -1.23 3.83
N VAL A 54 -0.74 -0.17 3.87
CA VAL A 54 -2.19 -0.26 3.64
C VAL A 54 -2.43 -0.55 2.15
N PRO A 55 -3.34 -1.48 1.78
CA PRO A 55 -3.67 -1.72 0.38
C PRO A 55 -4.10 -0.44 -0.34
N TRP A 56 -3.58 -0.20 -1.54
CA TRP A 56 -3.82 1.03 -2.29
C TRP A 56 -5.31 1.33 -2.55
N PRO A 57 -6.16 0.35 -2.93
CA PRO A 57 -7.58 0.59 -3.15
C PRO A 57 -8.31 1.02 -1.87
N VAL A 58 -7.89 0.51 -0.70
CA VAL A 58 -8.46 0.87 0.60
C VAL A 58 -8.14 2.32 0.94
N GLY A 59 -6.87 2.73 0.79
CA GLY A 59 -6.46 4.13 0.97
C GLY A 59 -7.23 5.08 0.05
N LYS A 60 -7.44 4.69 -1.21
CA LYS A 60 -8.23 5.45 -2.18
C LYS A 60 -9.70 5.59 -1.74
N ALA A 61 -10.32 4.53 -1.24
CA ALA A 61 -11.71 4.57 -0.77
C ALA A 61 -11.87 5.50 0.44
N ILE A 62 -10.99 5.38 1.44
CA ILE A 62 -10.98 6.23 2.62
C ILE A 62 -10.79 7.70 2.24
N GLY A 63 -9.85 7.99 1.33
CA GLY A 63 -9.60 9.36 0.87
C GLY A 63 -10.79 10.00 0.16
N ARG A 64 -11.61 9.21 -0.56
CA ARG A 64 -12.85 9.70 -1.19
C ARG A 64 -13.88 10.13 -0.14
N GLU A 65 -14.13 9.29 0.85
CA GLU A 65 -15.09 9.61 1.92
C GLU A 65 -14.62 10.78 2.78
N PHE A 66 -13.32 10.85 3.07
CA PHE A 66 -12.75 11.99 3.79
C PHE A 66 -12.94 13.31 3.04
N ARG A 67 -12.74 13.31 1.71
CA ARG A 67 -13.00 14.47 0.87
C ARG A 67 -14.47 14.88 0.90
N HIS A 68 -15.41 13.92 0.83
CA HIS A 68 -16.84 14.22 0.90
C HIS A 68 -17.21 14.88 2.23
N ALA A 69 -16.71 14.34 3.35
CA ALA A 69 -16.94 14.90 4.68
C ALA A 69 -16.39 16.33 4.83
N LEU A 70 -15.19 16.60 4.28
CA LEU A 70 -14.62 17.95 4.29
C LEU A 70 -15.40 18.94 3.45
N ILE A 71 -15.87 18.54 2.26
CA ILE A 71 -16.69 19.40 1.39
C ILE A 71 -18.04 19.68 2.04
N GLN A 72 -18.67 18.71 2.71
CA GLN A 72 -19.92 18.92 3.45
C GLN A 72 -19.73 19.90 4.62
N LYS A 73 -18.60 19.81 5.33
CA LYS A 73 -18.28 20.74 6.42
C LYS A 73 -17.94 22.15 5.92
N TRP A 74 -17.46 22.27 4.69
CA TRP A 74 -17.16 23.55 4.04
C TRP A 74 -18.47 24.21 3.56
N HIS A 75 -19.14 24.92 4.46
CA HIS A 75 -20.17 25.90 4.11
C HIS A 75 -19.50 27.26 3.85
N PRO A 76 -19.75 27.93 2.71
CA PRO A 76 -19.16 29.24 2.41
C PRO A 76 -19.54 30.35 3.41
N ASP A 77 -20.58 30.15 4.20
CA ASP A 77 -21.06 31.06 5.24
C ASP A 77 -20.35 30.88 6.60
N ASN A 78 -19.48 29.87 6.77
CA ASN A 78 -18.68 29.66 7.98
C ASN A 78 -17.32 30.41 7.94
N ARG A 79 -17.19 31.46 7.13
CA ARG A 79 -15.99 32.32 7.14
C ARG A 79 -15.94 33.33 8.28
N ASP A 80 -17.01 33.44 9.07
CA ASP A 80 -17.15 34.48 10.09
C ASP A 80 -16.75 34.02 11.51
N VAL A 81 -16.30 32.77 11.68
CA VAL A 81 -15.93 32.22 13.01
C VAL A 81 -14.48 32.50 13.43
N PHE A 82 -13.73 33.31 12.69
CA PHE A 82 -12.38 33.77 13.07
C PHE A 82 -12.19 35.29 12.95
N GLN A 83 -13.26 36.07 13.08
CA GLN A 83 -13.18 37.50 13.41
C GLN A 83 -13.41 37.75 14.89
#